data_AF-Q54H79-F1
#
_entry.id   AF-Q54H79-F1
#
_cell.length_a   1.000
_cell.length_b   1.000
_cell.length_c   1.000
_cell.angle_alpha   90.00
_cell.angle_beta   90.00
_cell.angle_gamma   90.00
#
_symmetry.space_group_name_H-M   'P 1'
#
loop_
_entity.id
_entity.type
_entity.pdbx_description
1 polymer ?
#
loop_
_entity_poly.entity_id
_entity_poly.type
_entity_poly.pdbx_seq_one_letter_code
_entity_poly.pdbx_strand_id
1 'polypeptide(L)'
;MASNIDNKNPVNNKKKCALHPSKNIKVLCLQCKYIPCCIICISSKGEHHAHKTDPIESIKNILSFVNSFKDDVFPKVIERIENNEKILQESNDKFNEIKIQYEKNNSLLKSEMKKIHISVQCIENDIEKQLETIFDSNTLINQTLDSSINHDNEKLLSIFNDQENNTDTLKTTDTLKNHTTSLIDEAISHFINNNNNNNNNNNNNNNNNNNNNNNNNNNNNNENKSKYEDNDKKFIEKLNHFIINNKNQECYDGGEDFKVDTGIIEIIKKYQESLIILNNQVHIDNSKQLKEYNKQTIIFNENLINDIRNALKLNHSIINSIRILRINLNNKNNNTIENNYHKMKNHQHQSRP
;
A
#
# COMPACT_ATOMS: atom_id res chain seq x y z
N MET A 1 -31.48 -29.28 47.27
CA MET A 1 -30.53 -28.54 48.12
C MET A 1 -30.02 -27.35 47.32
N ALA A 2 -30.73 -26.22 47.38
CA ALA A 2 -30.41 -25.03 46.61
C ALA A 2 -29.67 -24.05 47.53
N SER A 3 -28.42 -23.76 47.20
CA SER A 3 -27.58 -22.77 47.87
C SER A 3 -28.09 -21.36 47.56
N ASN A 4 -28.62 -20.68 48.58
CA ASN A 4 -28.91 -19.25 48.55
C ASN A 4 -27.61 -18.46 48.32
N ILE A 5 -27.50 -17.84 47.15
CA ILE A 5 -26.47 -16.83 46.86
C ILE A 5 -26.99 -15.53 47.47
N ASP A 6 -26.47 -15.18 48.65
CA ASP A 6 -26.69 -13.87 49.26
C ASP A 6 -26.15 -12.76 48.33
N ASN A 7 -27.06 -12.06 47.66
CA ASN A 7 -26.81 -10.76 47.05
C ASN A 7 -26.52 -9.73 48.16
N LYS A 8 -25.30 -9.77 48.72
CA LYS A 8 -24.83 -8.77 49.67
C LYS A 8 -24.65 -7.43 48.95
N ASN A 9 -25.47 -6.46 49.37
CA ASN A 9 -25.46 -5.05 48.97
C ASN A 9 -24.06 -4.52 48.56
N PRO A 10 -23.83 -4.16 47.29
CA PRO A 10 -22.53 -3.63 46.82
C PRO A 10 -22.16 -2.27 47.43
N VAL A 11 -23.07 -1.63 48.15
CA VAL A 11 -22.91 -0.28 48.71
C VAL A 11 -21.85 -0.23 49.83
N ASN A 12 -21.62 -1.33 50.56
CA ASN A 12 -20.79 -1.29 51.77
C ASN A 12 -19.27 -1.40 51.52
N ASN A 13 -18.85 -1.72 50.30
CA ASN A 13 -17.41 -1.90 49.99
C ASN A 13 -16.64 -0.58 49.87
N LYS A 14 -17.33 0.56 49.73
CA LYS A 14 -16.70 1.85 49.44
C LYS A 14 -15.95 2.47 50.64
N LYS A 15 -16.32 2.09 51.87
CA LYS A 15 -15.62 2.51 53.11
C LYS A 15 -14.45 1.61 53.49
N LYS A 16 -14.16 0.57 52.70
CA LYS A 16 -13.07 -0.36 52.97
C LYS A 16 -11.75 0.17 52.43
N CYS A 17 -10.67 -0.13 53.14
CA CYS A 17 -9.32 0.18 52.68
C CYS A 17 -8.97 -0.70 51.48
N ALA A 18 -8.34 -0.12 50.46
CA ALA A 18 -7.93 -0.85 49.26
C ALA A 18 -6.89 -1.95 49.57
N LEU A 19 -5.93 -1.65 50.46
CA LEU A 19 -4.89 -2.61 50.90
C LEU A 19 -5.40 -3.61 51.94
N HIS A 20 -6.42 -3.24 52.71
CA HIS A 20 -6.99 -4.06 53.77
C HIS A 20 -8.52 -4.12 53.64
N PRO A 21 -9.06 -4.91 52.68
CA PRO A 21 -10.48 -4.90 52.35
C PRO A 21 -11.42 -5.25 53.52
N SER A 22 -10.92 -5.93 54.54
CA SER A 22 -11.68 -6.24 55.76
C SER A 22 -11.83 -5.04 56.72
N LYS A 23 -10.97 -4.02 56.61
CA LYS A 23 -10.91 -2.87 57.52
C LYS A 23 -11.52 -1.63 56.91
N ASN A 24 -12.21 -0.84 57.74
CA ASN A 24 -12.76 0.44 57.35
C ASN A 24 -11.65 1.51 57.33
N ILE A 25 -11.77 2.45 56.40
CA ILE A 25 -11.00 3.70 56.39
C ILE A 25 -11.37 4.50 57.66
N LYS A 26 -10.36 5.07 58.31
CA LYS A 26 -10.50 5.81 59.58
C LYS A 26 -9.75 7.14 59.61
N VAL A 27 -8.68 7.27 58.83
CA VAL A 27 -7.86 8.49 58.83
C VAL A 27 -7.45 8.87 57.41
N LEU A 28 -7.04 10.11 57.23
CA LEU A 28 -6.39 10.63 56.05
C LEU A 28 -4.90 10.82 56.33
N CYS A 29 -4.04 10.26 55.49
CA CYS A 29 -2.59 10.49 55.57
C CYS A 29 -2.23 11.83 54.90
N LEU A 30 -1.87 12.83 55.68
CA LEU A 30 -1.61 14.19 55.19
C LEU A 30 -0.35 14.26 54.35
N GLN A 31 0.70 13.54 54.74
CA GLN A 31 1.97 13.51 54.00
C GLN A 31 1.88 12.79 52.66
N CYS A 32 0.91 11.88 52.50
CA CYS A 32 0.65 11.20 51.24
C CYS A 32 -0.50 11.84 50.46
N LYS A 33 -0.68 13.17 50.52
CA LYS A 33 -1.74 13.88 49.78
C LYS A 33 -3.14 13.30 50.05
N TYR A 34 -3.48 13.14 51.33
CA TYR A 34 -4.78 12.74 51.84
C TYR A 34 -5.21 11.29 51.50
N ILE A 35 -4.28 10.32 51.41
CA ILE A 35 -4.64 8.89 51.21
C ILE A 35 -5.57 8.42 52.33
N PRO A 36 -6.77 7.88 52.00
CA PRO A 36 -7.65 7.26 52.97
C PRO A 36 -7.05 5.95 53.50
N CYS A 37 -6.73 5.92 54.78
CA CYS A 37 -6.06 4.80 55.43
C CYS A 37 -6.98 4.14 56.47
N CYS A 38 -6.88 2.81 56.60
CA CYS A 38 -7.36 2.14 57.80
C CYS A 38 -6.29 2.14 58.90
N ILE A 39 -6.64 1.65 60.09
CA ILE A 39 -5.71 1.56 61.23
C ILE A 39 -4.46 0.71 60.93
N ILE A 40 -4.56 -0.29 60.05
CA ILE A 40 -3.41 -1.15 59.71
C ILE A 40 -2.41 -0.39 58.84
N CYS A 41 -2.88 0.42 57.90
CA CYS A 41 -2.05 1.23 57.01
C CYS A 41 -1.10 2.19 57.76
N ILE A 42 -1.49 2.66 58.94
CA ILE A 42 -0.72 3.60 59.78
C ILE A 42 0.00 2.92 60.94
N SER A 43 -0.19 1.60 61.10
CA SER A 43 0.47 0.82 62.15
C SER A 43 1.99 0.78 61.95
N SER A 44 2.74 0.28 62.93
CA SER A 44 4.20 0.13 62.84
C SER A 44 4.69 -0.71 61.66
N LYS A 45 3.81 -1.50 61.03
CA LYS A 45 4.12 -2.32 59.85
C LYS A 45 3.50 -1.79 58.55
N GLY A 46 2.78 -0.67 58.60
CA GLY A 46 2.06 -0.12 57.44
C GLY A 46 2.91 0.87 56.64
N GLU A 47 2.57 1.05 55.36
CA GLU A 47 3.25 1.96 54.43
C GLU A 47 3.16 3.45 54.82
N HIS A 48 2.22 3.80 55.71
CA HIS A 48 2.04 5.16 56.22
C HIS A 48 2.42 5.27 57.70
N HIS A 49 3.31 4.37 58.17
CA HIS A 49 3.84 4.46 59.52
C HIS A 49 4.52 5.82 59.75
N ALA A 50 4.31 6.39 60.94
CA ALA A 50 4.83 7.70 61.35
C ALA A 50 4.38 8.89 60.49
N HIS A 51 3.49 8.69 59.52
CA HIS A 51 2.95 9.81 58.78
C HIS A 51 1.94 10.61 59.62
N LYS A 52 1.94 11.93 59.47
CA LYS A 52 0.90 12.78 60.04
C LYS A 52 -0.45 12.39 59.45
N THR A 53 -1.40 12.10 60.33
CA THR A 53 -2.75 11.67 59.96
C THR A 53 -3.77 12.52 60.68
N ASP A 54 -4.94 12.68 60.06
CA ASP A 54 -6.11 13.27 60.70
C ASP A 54 -7.29 12.31 60.60
N PRO A 55 -8.20 12.29 61.59
CA PRO A 55 -9.45 11.55 61.49
C PRO A 55 -10.17 11.92 60.20
N ILE A 56 -10.75 10.93 59.52
CA ILE A 56 -11.50 11.21 58.28
C ILE A 56 -12.73 12.08 58.55
N GLU A 57 -13.21 12.13 59.79
CA GLU A 57 -14.28 12.99 60.28
C GLU A 57 -13.84 14.45 60.51
N SER A 58 -12.55 14.78 60.34
CA SER A 58 -12.03 16.14 60.55
C SER A 58 -12.49 17.11 59.45
N ILE A 59 -13.58 17.84 59.72
CA ILE A 59 -14.21 18.80 58.79
C ILE A 59 -13.20 19.81 58.25
N LYS A 60 -12.33 20.38 59.11
CA LYS A 60 -11.34 21.39 58.69
C LYS A 60 -10.40 20.88 57.59
N ASN A 61 -9.91 19.65 57.72
CA ASN A 61 -9.02 19.06 56.73
C ASN A 61 -9.74 18.66 55.46
N ILE A 62 -10.98 18.16 55.58
CA ILE A 62 -11.81 17.87 54.42
C ILE A 62 -12.11 19.17 53.64
N LEU A 63 -12.47 20.26 54.32
CA LEU A 63 -12.73 21.56 53.68
C LEU A 63 -11.47 22.08 52.97
N SER A 64 -10.30 22.04 53.63
CA SER A 64 -9.03 22.42 53.01
C SER A 64 -8.71 21.57 51.78
N PHE A 65 -8.94 20.25 51.86
CA PHE A 65 -8.76 19.32 50.76
C PHE A 65 -9.72 19.63 49.60
N VAL A 66 -11.01 19.85 49.87
CA VAL A 66 -12.02 20.12 48.85
C VAL A 66 -11.75 21.46 48.15
N ASN A 67 -11.35 22.49 48.91
CA ASN A 67 -10.95 23.77 48.33
C ASN A 67 -9.69 23.61 47.46
N SER A 68 -8.67 22.88 47.91
CA SER A 68 -7.48 22.58 47.10
C SER A 68 -7.83 21.81 45.82
N PHE A 69 -8.74 20.84 45.89
CA PHE A 69 -9.20 20.14 44.70
C PHE A 69 -9.90 21.10 43.74
N LYS A 70 -10.82 21.92 44.23
CA LYS A 70 -11.62 22.85 43.42
C LYS A 70 -10.79 23.97 42.78
N ASP A 71 -9.87 24.55 43.53
CA ASP A 71 -9.20 25.80 43.15
C ASP A 71 -7.84 25.56 42.46
N ASP A 72 -7.20 24.39 42.68
CA ASP A 72 -5.88 24.07 42.11
C ASP A 72 -5.92 22.86 41.16
N VAL A 73 -6.35 21.69 41.66
CA VAL A 73 -6.25 20.45 40.88
C VAL A 73 -7.29 20.38 39.76
N PHE A 74 -8.54 20.76 40.01
CA PHE A 74 -9.62 20.67 39.03
C PHE A 74 -9.39 21.55 37.80
N PRO A 75 -8.99 22.85 37.92
CA PRO A 75 -8.64 23.67 36.76
C PRO A 75 -7.52 23.05 35.91
N LYS A 76 -6.49 22.47 36.54
CA LYS A 76 -5.39 21.77 35.84
C LYS A 76 -5.87 20.53 35.11
N VAL A 77 -6.84 19.79 35.66
CA VAL A 77 -7.44 18.63 34.96
C VAL A 77 -8.19 19.10 33.72
N ILE A 78 -9.00 20.16 33.83
CA ILE A 78 -9.73 20.74 32.68
C ILE A 78 -8.75 21.23 31.61
N GLU A 79 -7.75 22.03 31.99
CA GLU A 79 -6.68 22.50 31.08
C GLU A 79 -5.99 21.31 30.39
N ARG A 80 -5.74 20.22 31.12
CA ARG A 80 -5.13 19.02 30.54
C ARG A 80 -6.04 18.30 29.55
N ILE A 81 -7.34 18.23 29.82
CA ILE A 81 -8.33 17.66 28.88
C ILE A 81 -8.35 18.50 27.60
N GLU A 82 -8.49 19.82 27.71
CA GLU A 82 -8.50 20.75 26.57
C GLU A 82 -7.22 20.66 25.73
N ASN A 83 -6.06 20.59 26.38
CA ASN A 83 -4.78 20.40 25.69
C ASN A 83 -4.70 19.05 24.96
N ASN A 84 -5.16 17.96 25.59
CA ASN A 84 -5.20 16.65 24.95
C ASN A 84 -6.16 16.64 23.74
N GLU A 85 -7.33 17.29 23.84
CA GLU A 85 -8.26 17.44 22.72
C GLU A 85 -7.65 18.22 21.56
N LYS A 86 -6.94 19.30 21.85
CA LYS A 86 -6.21 20.08 20.85
C LYS A 86 -5.11 19.25 20.16
N ILE A 87 -4.29 18.53 20.93
CA ILE A 87 -3.26 17.62 20.39
C ILE A 87 -3.89 16.54 19.51
N LEU A 88 -5.02 15.96 19.93
CA LEU A 88 -5.74 14.95 19.16
C LEU A 88 -6.29 15.53 17.85
N GLN A 89 -6.86 16.74 17.89
CA GLN A 89 -7.35 17.43 16.70
C GLN A 89 -6.21 17.73 15.72
N GLU A 90 -5.11 18.31 16.19
CA GLU A 90 -3.92 18.59 15.36
C GLU A 90 -3.34 17.31 14.74
N SER A 91 -3.29 16.21 15.49
CA SER A 91 -2.87 14.90 15.00
C SER A 91 -3.78 14.38 13.88
N ASN A 92 -5.10 14.47 14.06
CA ASN A 92 -6.09 14.04 13.07
C ASN A 92 -6.00 14.89 11.79
N ASP A 93 -5.83 16.20 11.93
CA ASP A 93 -5.68 17.11 10.80
C ASP A 93 -4.39 16.80 10.02
N LYS A 94 -3.28 16.53 10.72
CA LYS A 94 -2.03 16.12 10.09
C LYS A 94 -2.15 14.77 9.37
N PHE A 95 -2.84 13.81 9.98
CA PHE A 95 -3.11 12.52 9.35
C PHE A 95 -3.91 12.68 8.05
N ASN A 96 -4.95 13.51 8.07
CA ASN A 96 -5.75 13.80 6.88
C ASN A 96 -4.94 14.50 5.79
N GLU A 97 -4.05 15.42 6.14
CA GLU A 97 -3.11 16.04 5.19
C GLU A 97 -2.22 14.98 4.50
N ILE A 98 -1.59 14.12 5.30
CA ILE A 98 -0.73 13.03 4.81
C ILE A 98 -1.52 12.07 3.91
N LYS A 99 -2.76 11.74 4.28
CA LYS A 99 -3.65 10.87 3.50
C LYS A 99 -3.97 11.49 2.14
N ILE A 100 -4.32 12.78 2.09
CA ILE A 100 -4.58 13.49 0.83
C ILE A 100 -3.33 13.52 -0.06
N GLN A 101 -2.15 13.77 0.52
CA GLN A 101 -0.88 13.72 -0.23
C GLN A 101 -0.65 12.33 -0.83
N TYR A 102 -0.83 11.27 -0.05
CA TYR A 102 -0.73 9.89 -0.52
C TYR A 102 -1.68 9.61 -1.69
N GLU A 103 -2.96 9.95 -1.55
CA GLU A 103 -3.98 9.72 -2.58
C GLU A 103 -3.66 10.48 -3.87
N LYS A 104 -3.24 11.74 -3.76
CA LYS A 104 -2.81 12.56 -4.91
C LYS A 104 -1.60 11.96 -5.62
N ASN A 105 -0.56 11.59 -4.86
CA ASN A 105 0.67 11.01 -5.40
C ASN A 105 0.40 9.65 -6.06
N ASN A 106 -0.44 8.81 -5.45
CA ASN A 106 -0.83 7.52 -6.00
C ASN A 106 -1.66 7.67 -7.29
N SER A 107 -2.58 8.62 -7.33
CA SER A 107 -3.37 8.94 -8.54
C SER A 107 -2.46 9.42 -9.68
N LEU A 108 -1.52 10.33 -9.38
CA LEU A 108 -0.52 10.81 -10.32
C LEU A 108 0.33 9.64 -10.86
N LEU A 109 0.91 8.83 -9.98
CA LEU A 109 1.70 7.66 -10.34
C LEU A 109 0.93 6.71 -11.26
N LYS A 110 -0.31 6.34 -10.91
CA LYS A 110 -1.16 5.47 -11.74
C LYS A 110 -1.43 6.07 -13.12
N SER A 111 -1.71 7.37 -13.19
CA SER A 111 -1.96 8.06 -14.46
C SER A 111 -0.72 8.07 -15.36
N GLU A 112 0.46 8.21 -14.78
CA GLU A 112 1.74 8.22 -15.51
C GLU A 112 2.13 6.81 -15.97
N MET A 113 1.98 5.81 -15.11
CA MET A 113 2.19 4.41 -15.50
C MET A 113 1.25 3.98 -16.62
N LYS A 114 0.00 4.46 -16.63
CA LYS A 114 -0.94 4.22 -17.73
C LYS A 114 -0.44 4.80 -19.06
N LYS A 115 0.12 6.02 -19.06
CA LYS A 115 0.71 6.63 -20.28
C LYS A 115 1.90 5.83 -20.80
N ILE A 116 2.75 5.33 -19.90
CA ILE A 116 3.89 4.47 -20.23
C ILE A 116 3.39 3.18 -20.87
N HIS A 117 2.42 2.51 -20.25
CA HIS A 117 1.86 1.26 -20.75
C HIS A 117 1.27 1.42 -22.15
N ILE A 118 0.48 2.48 -22.39
CA ILE A 118 -0.04 2.82 -23.72
C ILE A 118 1.10 3.01 -24.73
N SER A 119 2.17 3.70 -24.35
CA SER A 119 3.32 3.94 -25.25
C SER A 119 4.05 2.63 -25.61
N VAL A 120 4.24 1.73 -24.63
CA VAL A 120 4.84 0.41 -24.85
C VAL A 120 3.95 -0.43 -25.77
N GLN A 121 2.64 -0.45 -25.52
CA GLN A 121 1.66 -1.16 -26.35
C GLN A 121 1.65 -0.64 -27.80
N CYS A 122 1.79 0.68 -28.01
CA CYS A 122 1.92 1.23 -29.36
C CYS A 122 3.20 0.75 -30.07
N ILE A 123 4.32 0.65 -29.35
CA ILE A 123 5.59 0.12 -29.90
C ILE A 123 5.45 -1.36 -30.25
N GLU A 124 4.85 -2.15 -29.36
CA GLU A 124 4.57 -3.58 -29.57
C GLU A 124 3.74 -3.78 -30.84
N ASN A 125 2.59 -3.10 -30.95
CA ASN A 125 1.73 -3.16 -32.13
C ASN A 125 2.43 -2.71 -33.42
N ASP A 126 3.35 -1.75 -33.36
CA ASP A 126 4.12 -1.31 -34.54
C ASP A 126 5.14 -2.37 -34.96
N ILE A 127 5.79 -3.05 -34.02
CA ILE A 127 6.70 -4.17 -34.30
C ILE A 127 5.94 -5.35 -34.91
N GLU A 128 4.78 -5.69 -34.36
CA GLU A 128 3.91 -6.76 -34.89
C GLU A 128 3.52 -6.48 -36.34
N LYS A 129 3.03 -5.27 -36.65
CA LYS A 129 2.69 -4.87 -38.02
C LYS A 129 3.89 -4.91 -38.97
N GLN A 130 5.07 -4.53 -38.50
CA GLN A 130 6.30 -4.64 -39.30
C GLN A 130 6.63 -6.11 -39.62
N LEU A 131 6.51 -7.00 -38.63
CA LEU A 131 6.74 -8.43 -38.83
C LEU A 131 5.73 -9.03 -39.81
N GLU A 132 4.45 -8.68 -39.68
CA GLU A 132 3.37 -9.08 -40.60
C GLU A 132 3.67 -8.61 -42.03
N THR A 133 4.03 -7.33 -42.21
CA THR A 133 4.38 -6.78 -43.54
C THR A 133 5.57 -7.49 -44.18
N ILE A 134 6.61 -7.82 -43.38
CA ILE A 134 7.78 -8.57 -43.85
C ILE A 134 7.38 -9.99 -44.25
N PHE A 135 6.54 -10.64 -43.44
CA PHE A 135 6.04 -11.99 -43.70
C PHE A 135 5.22 -12.04 -45.00
N ASP A 136 4.32 -11.08 -45.21
CA ASP A 136 3.53 -10.96 -46.44
C ASP A 136 4.40 -10.75 -47.67
N SER A 137 5.40 -9.86 -47.55
CA SER A 137 6.37 -9.61 -48.62
C SER A 137 7.16 -10.87 -48.99
N ASN A 138 7.63 -11.62 -47.98
CA ASN A 138 8.33 -12.88 -48.19
C ASN A 138 7.41 -13.95 -48.80
N THR A 139 6.16 -13.99 -48.38
CA THR A 139 5.13 -14.90 -48.94
C THR A 139 4.92 -14.62 -50.42
N LEU A 140 4.81 -13.35 -50.81
CA LEU A 140 4.67 -12.93 -52.21
C LEU A 140 5.91 -13.29 -53.06
N ILE A 141 7.11 -13.05 -52.53
CA ILE A 141 8.37 -13.44 -53.19
C ILE A 141 8.41 -14.96 -53.40
N ASN A 142 8.07 -15.73 -52.36
CA ASN A 142 8.03 -17.19 -52.43
C ASN A 142 7.03 -17.69 -53.49
N GLN A 143 5.81 -17.14 -53.50
CA GLN A 143 4.80 -17.48 -54.52
C GLN A 143 5.25 -17.14 -55.95
N THR A 144 5.95 -16.01 -56.12
CA THR A 144 6.48 -15.58 -57.43
C THR A 144 7.59 -16.52 -57.91
N LEU A 145 8.51 -16.90 -57.01
CA LEU A 145 9.57 -17.86 -57.32
C LEU A 145 9.00 -19.23 -57.65
N ASP A 146 8.08 -19.74 -56.82
CA ASP A 146 7.41 -21.03 -57.03
C ASP A 146 6.70 -21.08 -58.39
N SER A 147 5.92 -20.05 -58.72
CA SER A 147 5.23 -19.95 -60.02
C SER A 147 6.21 -19.90 -61.20
N SER A 148 7.31 -19.14 -61.08
CA SER A 148 8.33 -19.04 -62.13
C SER A 148 9.06 -20.36 -62.35
N ILE A 149 9.45 -21.04 -61.27
CA ILE A 149 10.15 -22.33 -61.31
C ILE A 149 9.24 -23.40 -61.89
N ASN A 150 7.97 -23.45 -61.48
CA ASN A 150 7.01 -24.42 -62.01
C ASN A 150 6.75 -24.21 -63.51
N HIS A 151 6.63 -22.97 -63.96
CA HIS A 151 6.51 -22.64 -65.39
C HIS A 151 7.75 -23.04 -66.21
N ASP A 152 8.95 -22.80 -65.68
CA ASP A 152 10.19 -23.22 -66.33
C ASP A 152 10.30 -24.75 -66.37
N ASN A 153 9.93 -25.44 -65.29
CA ASN A 153 9.87 -26.89 -65.23
C ASN A 153 8.88 -27.48 -66.27
N GLU A 154 7.68 -26.90 -66.41
CA GLU A 154 6.71 -27.32 -67.42
C GLU A 154 7.26 -27.19 -68.85
N LYS A 155 7.92 -26.08 -69.17
CA LYS A 155 8.59 -25.89 -70.47
C LYS A 155 9.73 -26.86 -70.71
N LEU A 156 10.55 -27.12 -69.69
CA LEU A 156 11.65 -28.08 -69.79
C LEU A 156 11.11 -29.50 -70.01
N LEU A 157 10.03 -29.87 -69.31
CA LEU A 157 9.34 -31.15 -69.50
C LEU A 157 8.75 -31.27 -70.90
N SER A 158 8.15 -30.22 -71.48
CA SER A 158 7.65 -30.28 -72.86
C SER A 158 8.79 -30.49 -73.87
N ILE A 159 9.93 -29.79 -73.70
CA ILE A 159 11.11 -29.97 -74.56
C ILE A 159 11.65 -31.40 -74.45
N PHE A 160 11.70 -31.95 -73.23
CA PHE A 160 12.16 -33.32 -72.99
C PHE A 160 11.26 -34.35 -73.69
N ASN A 161 9.94 -34.21 -73.58
CA ASN A 161 8.98 -35.12 -74.21
C ASN A 161 8.96 -35.03 -75.75
N ASP A 162 9.16 -33.85 -76.31
CA ASP A 162 9.26 -33.65 -77.78
C ASP A 162 10.49 -34.35 -78.37
N GLN A 163 11.56 -34.52 -77.59
CA GLN A 163 12.73 -35.28 -78.02
C GLN A 163 12.48 -36.79 -77.97
N GLU A 164 11.80 -37.30 -76.95
CA GLU A 164 11.52 -38.73 -76.81
C GLU A 164 10.64 -39.26 -77.97
N ASN A 165 9.62 -38.49 -78.39
CA ASN A 165 8.75 -38.85 -79.51
C ASN A 165 9.45 -38.85 -80.88
N ASN A 166 10.56 -38.11 -81.04
CA ASN A 166 11.36 -38.13 -82.27
C ASN A 166 12.37 -39.28 -82.32
N THR A 167 12.62 -39.95 -81.18
CA THR A 167 13.67 -40.97 -81.08
C THR A 167 13.27 -42.40 -81.50
N ASP A 168 12.02 -42.66 -81.88
CA ASP A 168 11.62 -43.94 -82.51
C ASP A 168 12.28 -44.19 -83.88
N THR A 169 13.03 -43.20 -84.41
CA THR A 169 13.85 -43.36 -85.62
C THR A 169 15.34 -43.62 -85.37
N LEU A 170 15.81 -43.69 -84.11
CA LEU A 170 17.23 -43.91 -83.79
C LEU A 170 17.44 -45.06 -82.79
N LYS A 171 17.43 -46.30 -83.30
CA LYS A 171 17.80 -47.54 -82.56
C LYS A 171 19.30 -47.65 -82.22
N THR A 172 19.93 -46.58 -81.73
CA THR A 172 21.35 -46.57 -81.32
C THR A 172 21.62 -45.98 -79.93
N THR A 173 20.58 -45.78 -79.10
CA THR A 173 20.65 -44.92 -77.89
C THR A 173 20.98 -45.61 -76.56
N ASP A 174 21.21 -46.93 -76.51
CA ASP A 174 21.48 -47.64 -75.24
C ASP A 174 22.77 -47.20 -74.52
N THR A 175 23.72 -46.55 -75.21
CA THR A 175 24.95 -46.02 -74.58
C THR A 175 24.82 -44.58 -74.07
N LEU A 176 23.88 -43.78 -74.58
CA LEU A 176 23.67 -42.40 -74.14
C LEU A 176 22.80 -42.32 -72.88
N LYS A 177 21.83 -43.24 -72.74
CA LYS A 177 20.91 -43.26 -71.59
C LYS A 177 21.62 -43.45 -70.26
N ASN A 178 22.70 -44.24 -70.22
CA ASN A 178 23.48 -44.50 -69.01
C ASN A 178 24.41 -43.33 -68.61
N HIS A 179 24.83 -42.51 -69.57
CA HIS A 179 25.71 -41.37 -69.27
C HIS A 179 24.90 -40.16 -68.76
N THR A 180 23.64 -40.03 -69.17
CA THR A 180 22.73 -38.98 -68.69
C THR A 180 22.20 -39.25 -67.28
N THR A 181 21.91 -40.50 -66.91
CA THR A 181 21.47 -40.82 -65.53
C THR A 181 22.57 -40.54 -64.50
N SER A 182 23.82 -40.87 -64.81
CA SER A 182 24.96 -40.59 -63.90
C SER A 182 25.14 -39.10 -63.59
N LEU A 183 24.95 -38.22 -64.58
CA LEU A 183 25.11 -36.77 -64.40
C LEU A 183 23.93 -36.15 -63.64
N ILE A 184 22.71 -36.69 -63.82
CA ILE A 184 21.52 -36.24 -63.10
C ILE A 184 21.58 -36.66 -61.63
N ASP A 185 22.02 -37.89 -61.34
CA ASP A 185 22.17 -38.38 -59.96
C ASP A 185 23.24 -37.59 -59.18
N GLU A 186 24.33 -37.19 -59.84
CA GLU A 186 25.38 -36.37 -59.25
C GLU A 186 24.91 -34.93 -58.98
N ALA A 187 24.11 -34.35 -59.89
CA ALA A 187 23.50 -33.04 -59.70
C ALA A 187 22.43 -33.02 -58.58
N ILE A 188 21.61 -34.07 -58.48
CA ILE A 188 20.58 -34.21 -57.43
C ILE A 188 21.24 -34.40 -56.06
N SER A 189 22.31 -35.19 -55.96
CA SER A 189 23.07 -35.40 -54.72
C SER A 189 23.68 -34.09 -54.18
N HIS A 190 24.14 -33.21 -55.08
CA HIS A 190 24.66 -31.89 -54.70
C HIS A 190 23.58 -30.92 -54.20
N PHE A 191 22.34 -31.00 -54.71
CA PHE A 191 21.24 -30.13 -54.29
C PHE A 191 20.61 -30.54 -52.95
N ILE A 192 20.48 -31.84 -52.68
CA ILE A 192 19.81 -32.33 -51.46
C ILE A 192 20.65 -32.07 -50.19
N ASN A 193 21.99 -32.06 -50.28
CA ASN A 193 22.86 -31.88 -49.12
C ASN A 193 22.92 -30.44 -48.57
N ASN A 194 22.37 -29.43 -49.25
CA ASN A 194 22.48 -28.03 -48.83
C ASN A 194 21.28 -27.48 -48.04
N ASN A 195 20.21 -28.25 -47.84
CA ASN A 195 18.94 -27.72 -47.30
C ASN A 195 18.47 -28.29 -45.95
N ASN A 196 19.31 -29.06 -45.24
CA ASN A 196 18.85 -29.82 -44.06
C ASN A 196 19.26 -29.25 -42.69
N ASN A 197 19.33 -27.92 -42.54
CA ASN A 197 19.62 -27.32 -41.24
C ASN A 197 18.69 -26.13 -40.93
N ASN A 198 17.98 -26.24 -39.80
CA ASN A 198 17.21 -25.21 -39.10
C ASN A 198 15.67 -25.22 -39.24
N ASN A 199 15.02 -26.23 -38.64
CA ASN A 199 13.65 -26.11 -38.14
C ASN A 199 13.56 -26.66 -36.71
N ASN A 200 13.65 -25.78 -35.71
CA ASN A 200 13.28 -26.06 -34.33
C ASN A 200 12.85 -24.75 -33.62
N ASN A 201 11.89 -24.90 -32.70
CA ASN A 201 11.46 -23.97 -31.64
C ASN A 201 10.11 -23.27 -31.92
N ASN A 202 8.96 -23.86 -31.53
CA ASN A 202 8.37 -23.96 -30.19
C ASN A 202 7.38 -22.81 -29.90
N ASN A 203 6.10 -23.18 -29.94
CA ASN A 203 4.94 -22.36 -29.64
C ASN A 203 4.58 -22.53 -28.15
N ASN A 204 4.76 -21.48 -27.34
CA ASN A 204 4.25 -21.42 -25.96
C ASN A 204 3.41 -20.15 -25.77
N ASN A 205 2.09 -20.34 -25.78
CA ASN A 205 1.07 -19.34 -25.48
C ASN A 205 0.72 -19.41 -23.98
N ASN A 206 1.04 -18.36 -23.22
CA ASN A 206 0.58 -18.18 -21.84
C ASN A 206 -0.28 -16.91 -21.73
N ASN A 207 -1.57 -17.12 -21.50
CA ASN A 207 -2.60 -16.11 -21.33
C ASN A 207 -2.64 -15.62 -19.87
N ASN A 208 -2.46 -14.32 -19.70
CA ASN A 208 -2.59 -13.55 -18.46
C ASN A 208 -4.06 -13.14 -18.25
N ASN A 209 -4.66 -13.43 -17.09
CA ASN A 209 -5.73 -12.57 -16.60
C ASN A 209 -5.70 -12.41 -15.08
N ASN A 210 -5.67 -11.14 -14.71
CA ASN A 210 -5.57 -10.49 -13.41
C ASN A 210 -6.98 -10.11 -12.94
N ASN A 211 -7.35 -10.37 -11.68
CA ASN A 211 -8.29 -9.49 -10.98
C ASN A 211 -8.15 -9.61 -9.45
N ASN A 212 -7.51 -8.63 -8.82
CA ASN A 212 -7.58 -8.37 -7.39
C ASN A 212 -8.42 -7.12 -7.14
N ASN A 213 -9.58 -7.31 -6.52
CA ASN A 213 -10.48 -6.27 -6.06
C ASN A 213 -10.47 -6.25 -4.52
N ASN A 214 -9.98 -5.16 -3.92
CA ASN A 214 -10.20 -4.88 -2.52
C ASN A 214 -10.59 -3.40 -2.36
N ASN A 215 -11.87 -3.16 -2.13
CA ASN A 215 -12.45 -1.86 -1.85
C ASN A 215 -12.61 -1.69 -0.34
N ASN A 216 -11.98 -0.63 0.17
CA ASN A 216 -11.90 -0.22 1.56
C ASN A 216 -13.17 0.54 1.96
N ASN A 217 -13.83 0.10 3.03
CA ASN A 217 -14.91 0.85 3.69
C ASN A 217 -14.50 1.09 5.14
N ASN A 218 -14.18 2.34 5.49
CA ASN A 218 -14.13 2.77 6.87
C ASN A 218 -14.50 4.26 6.97
N ASN A 219 -15.72 4.54 7.40
CA ASN A 219 -16.16 5.86 7.84
C ASN A 219 -17.27 5.71 8.88
N ASN A 220 -16.94 5.72 10.17
CA ASN A 220 -17.83 6.28 11.20
C ASN A 220 -17.10 6.48 12.54
N ASN A 221 -16.85 7.73 12.95
CA ASN A 221 -16.48 8.04 14.34
C ASN A 221 -16.73 9.52 14.65
N ASN A 222 -17.99 9.91 14.95
CA ASN A 222 -18.29 11.30 15.38
C ASN A 222 -19.35 11.43 16.51
N GLU A 223 -19.65 10.37 17.27
CA GLU A 223 -20.73 10.42 18.30
C GLU A 223 -20.26 10.53 19.76
N ASN A 224 -18.96 10.64 20.06
CA ASN A 224 -18.49 10.54 21.45
C ASN A 224 -18.40 11.87 22.23
N LYS A 225 -18.67 13.03 21.63
CA LYS A 225 -18.42 14.32 22.30
C LYS A 225 -19.46 14.69 23.38
N SER A 226 -20.72 14.29 23.24
CA SER A 226 -21.79 14.74 24.17
C SER A 226 -21.80 14.03 25.54
N LYS A 227 -21.13 12.90 25.70
CA LYS A 227 -21.22 12.10 26.94
C LYS A 227 -20.36 12.59 28.09
N TYR A 228 -19.37 13.44 27.84
CA TYR A 228 -18.45 13.91 28.89
C TYR A 228 -19.03 15.12 29.66
N GLU A 229 -19.65 16.06 28.96
CA GLU A 229 -20.16 17.30 29.57
C GLU A 229 -21.19 17.07 30.69
N ASP A 230 -22.07 16.08 30.54
CA ASP A 230 -23.12 15.80 31.54
C ASP A 230 -22.56 15.18 32.83
N ASN A 231 -21.52 14.36 32.73
CA ASN A 231 -20.93 13.70 33.89
C ASN A 231 -20.13 14.67 34.76
N ASP A 232 -19.45 15.62 34.12
CA ASP A 232 -18.61 16.61 34.80
C ASP A 232 -19.44 17.64 35.56
N LYS A 233 -20.51 18.14 34.93
CA LYS A 233 -21.48 19.03 35.60
C LYS A 233 -22.06 18.40 36.86
N LYS A 234 -22.52 17.14 36.76
CA LYS A 234 -23.10 16.41 37.90
C LYS A 234 -22.10 16.18 39.03
N PHE A 235 -20.81 16.03 38.73
CA PHE A 235 -19.78 15.89 39.75
C PHE A 235 -19.47 17.22 40.45
N ILE A 236 -19.39 18.32 39.70
CA ILE A 236 -19.16 19.65 40.26
C ILE A 236 -20.34 20.13 41.10
N GLU A 237 -21.57 19.84 40.67
CA GLU A 237 -22.77 20.09 41.48
C GLU A 237 -22.73 19.33 42.81
N LYS A 238 -22.35 18.04 42.79
CA LYS A 238 -22.17 17.26 44.03
C LYS A 238 -21.08 17.83 44.93
N LEU A 239 -19.96 18.28 44.35
CA LEU A 239 -18.87 18.91 45.09
C LEU A 239 -19.31 20.24 45.73
N ASN A 240 -20.00 21.09 44.97
CA ASN A 240 -20.52 22.37 45.47
C ASN A 240 -21.58 22.16 46.55
N HIS A 241 -22.51 21.22 46.36
CA HIS A 241 -23.51 20.86 47.35
C HIS A 241 -22.85 20.37 48.66
N PHE A 242 -21.79 19.56 48.55
CA PHE A 242 -20.98 19.16 49.69
C PHE A 242 -20.35 20.37 50.39
N ILE A 243 -19.70 21.28 49.67
CA ILE A 243 -19.08 22.48 50.25
C ILE A 243 -20.13 23.35 50.97
N ILE A 244 -21.27 23.61 50.33
CA ILE A 244 -22.32 24.50 50.87
C ILE A 244 -22.90 23.92 52.17
N ASN A 245 -23.23 22.62 52.19
CA ASN A 245 -23.85 22.01 53.36
C ASN A 245 -22.89 21.90 54.56
N ASN A 246 -21.58 21.86 54.31
CA ASN A 246 -20.57 21.69 55.37
C ASN A 246 -19.96 23.01 55.84
N LYS A 247 -19.99 24.09 55.04
CA LYS A 247 -19.53 25.42 55.48
C LYS A 247 -20.32 25.96 56.67
N ASN A 248 -21.60 25.60 56.78
CA ASN A 248 -22.46 26.05 57.87
C ASN A 248 -22.36 25.18 59.14
N GLN A 249 -21.60 24.07 59.11
CA GLN A 249 -21.38 23.21 60.27
C GLN A 249 -20.19 23.64 61.13
N GLU A 250 -19.52 24.75 60.78
CA GLU A 250 -18.60 25.40 61.69
C GLU A 250 -19.40 25.87 62.93
N CYS A 251 -19.18 25.24 64.09
CA CYS A 251 -19.44 25.74 65.47
C CYS A 251 -20.53 25.07 66.35
N TYR A 252 -21.12 23.91 66.02
CA TYR A 252 -21.95 23.20 67.01
C TYR A 252 -21.14 22.12 67.75
N ASP A 253 -20.79 22.41 69.01
CA ASP A 253 -20.18 21.48 69.99
C ASP A 253 -21.16 20.37 70.47
N GLY A 254 -22.23 20.14 69.69
CA GLY A 254 -23.33 19.24 70.02
C GLY A 254 -23.26 17.94 69.23
N GLY A 255 -22.33 17.05 69.61
CA GLY A 255 -22.39 15.58 69.59
C GLY A 255 -22.95 14.78 68.41
N GLU A 256 -23.43 15.37 67.32
CA GLU A 256 -23.88 14.61 66.16
C GLU A 256 -22.67 14.19 65.33
N ASP A 257 -22.24 12.94 65.55
CA ASP A 257 -21.19 12.26 64.82
C ASP A 257 -21.27 12.58 63.32
N PHE A 258 -20.35 13.40 62.83
CA PHE A 258 -20.20 13.72 61.41
C PHE A 258 -20.01 12.42 60.63
N LYS A 259 -21.09 11.91 60.04
CA LYS A 259 -21.07 10.61 59.38
C LYS A 259 -20.45 10.82 58.01
N VAL A 260 -19.14 10.57 57.91
CA VAL A 260 -18.41 10.54 56.64
C VAL A 260 -19.17 9.65 55.67
N ASP A 261 -19.85 10.30 54.73
CA ASP A 261 -20.58 9.60 53.70
C ASP A 261 -19.57 9.06 52.69
N THR A 262 -19.98 7.96 52.09
CA THR A 262 -19.39 7.31 50.93
C THR A 262 -18.96 8.31 49.84
N GLY A 263 -19.71 9.41 49.67
CA GLY A 263 -19.37 10.48 48.73
C GLY A 263 -18.03 11.17 48.99
N ILE A 264 -17.63 11.39 50.25
CA ILE A 264 -16.36 12.06 50.58
C ILE A 264 -15.17 11.20 50.15
N ILE A 265 -15.23 9.89 50.45
CA ILE A 265 -14.19 8.94 50.08
C ILE A 265 -14.06 8.87 48.55
N GLU A 266 -15.17 8.93 47.80
CA GLU A 266 -15.13 8.99 46.34
C GLU A 266 -14.48 10.27 45.81
N ILE A 267 -14.76 11.43 46.41
CA ILE A 267 -14.11 12.71 46.03
C ILE A 267 -12.60 12.62 46.29
N ILE A 268 -12.19 12.07 47.45
CA ILE A 268 -10.76 11.88 47.77
C ILE A 268 -10.09 10.97 46.76
N LYS A 269 -10.71 9.84 46.40
CA LYS A 269 -10.16 8.95 45.37
C LYS A 269 -9.99 9.68 44.03
N LYS A 270 -11.00 10.43 43.58
CA LYS A 270 -10.92 11.21 42.33
C LYS A 270 -9.83 12.27 42.35
N TYR A 271 -9.63 12.96 43.47
CA TYR A 271 -8.52 13.89 43.64
C TYR A 271 -7.17 13.19 43.46
N GLN A 272 -7.01 12.02 44.07
CA GLN A 272 -5.75 11.27 43.99
C GLN A 272 -5.48 10.75 42.58
N GLU A 273 -6.50 10.23 41.92
CA GLU A 273 -6.43 9.84 40.50
C GLU A 273 -6.05 11.05 39.63
N SER A 274 -6.66 12.21 39.87
CA SER A 274 -6.34 13.47 39.18
C SER A 274 -4.88 13.85 39.36
N LEU A 275 -4.35 13.78 40.59
CA LEU A 275 -2.94 14.07 40.85
C LEU A 275 -1.99 13.09 40.16
N ILE A 276 -2.33 11.80 40.10
CA ILE A 276 -1.52 10.80 39.39
C ILE A 276 -1.47 11.14 37.90
N ILE A 277 -2.63 11.46 37.30
CA ILE A 277 -2.74 11.83 35.88
C ILE A 277 -1.95 13.11 35.59
N LEU A 278 -2.07 14.14 36.43
CA LEU A 278 -1.38 15.42 36.26
C LEU A 278 0.14 15.30 36.42
N ASN A 279 0.62 14.42 37.31
CA ASN A 279 2.06 14.20 37.50
C ASN A 279 2.66 13.25 36.45
N ASN A 280 1.83 12.56 35.65
CA ASN A 280 2.32 11.67 34.62
C ASN A 280 2.90 12.47 33.43
N GLN A 281 4.17 12.21 33.10
CA GLN A 281 4.90 12.91 32.04
C GLN A 281 4.39 12.61 30.61
N VAL A 282 3.45 11.68 30.46
CA VAL A 282 2.83 11.30 29.16
C VAL A 282 2.36 12.51 28.33
N HIS A 283 2.01 13.67 28.94
CA HIS A 283 1.70 14.88 28.16
C HIS A 283 2.84 15.38 27.31
N ILE A 284 4.01 15.43 27.94
CA ILE A 284 5.22 16.02 27.40
C ILE A 284 5.65 15.15 26.23
N ASP A 285 5.50 13.84 26.39
CA ASP A 285 5.72 12.85 25.35
C ASP A 285 4.76 13.05 24.18
N ASN A 286 3.45 13.23 24.41
CA ASN A 286 2.48 13.44 23.33
C ASN A 286 2.75 14.73 22.55
N SER A 287 3.04 15.85 23.22
CA SER A 287 3.36 17.11 22.53
C SER A 287 4.65 17.00 21.71
N LYS A 288 5.68 16.32 22.25
CA LYS A 288 6.93 16.06 21.52
C LYS A 288 6.71 15.15 20.32
N GLN A 289 5.94 14.08 20.49
CA GLN A 289 5.56 13.17 19.40
C GLN A 289 4.79 13.90 18.30
N LEU A 290 3.83 14.77 18.65
CA LEU A 290 3.10 15.59 17.68
C LEU A 290 4.02 16.54 16.91
N LYS A 291 5.00 17.17 17.57
CA LYS A 291 5.99 18.02 16.89
C LYS A 291 6.84 17.25 15.87
N GLU A 292 7.25 16.02 16.20
CA GLU A 292 7.96 15.16 15.24
C GLU A 292 7.03 14.65 14.13
N TYR A 293 5.78 14.31 14.46
CA TYR A 293 4.77 13.89 13.49
C TYR A 293 4.43 14.99 12.48
N ASN A 294 4.35 16.24 12.93
CA ASN A 294 4.07 17.39 12.06
C ASN A 294 5.18 17.66 11.02
N LYS A 295 6.40 17.16 11.23
CA LYS A 295 7.49 17.22 10.24
C LYS A 295 7.35 16.16 9.14
N GLN A 296 6.53 15.14 9.35
CA GLN A 296 6.33 14.10 8.35
C GLN A 296 5.54 14.65 7.17
N THR A 297 5.99 14.32 5.97
CA THR A 297 5.36 14.68 4.71
C THR A 297 5.65 13.57 3.71
N ILE A 298 4.69 13.28 2.82
CA ILE A 298 4.90 12.31 1.75
C ILE A 298 5.35 13.10 0.52
N ILE A 299 6.66 13.28 0.39
CA ILE A 299 7.26 13.89 -0.80
C ILE A 299 7.38 12.82 -1.87
N PHE A 300 6.58 12.97 -2.92
CA PHE A 300 6.76 12.18 -4.13
C PHE A 300 7.82 12.82 -5.00
N ASN A 301 8.88 12.09 -5.31
CA ASN A 301 9.94 12.59 -6.17
C ASN A 301 9.45 12.60 -7.63
N GLU A 302 8.86 13.71 -8.06
CA GLU A 302 8.42 13.91 -9.45
C GLU A 302 9.57 13.75 -10.47
N ASN A 303 10.83 13.97 -10.05
CA ASN A 303 11.99 13.74 -10.92
C ASN A 303 12.10 12.27 -11.31
N LEU A 304 11.73 11.32 -10.44
CA LEU A 304 11.75 9.90 -10.80
C LEU A 304 10.81 9.59 -11.97
N ILE A 305 9.63 10.23 -12.02
CA ILE A 305 8.73 10.11 -13.18
C ILE A 305 9.36 10.72 -14.42
N ASN A 306 9.99 11.88 -14.30
CA ASN A 306 10.68 12.53 -15.42
C ASN A 306 11.85 11.71 -15.93
N ASP A 307 12.61 11.06 -15.05
CA ASP A 307 13.71 10.16 -15.40
C ASP A 307 13.19 8.95 -16.18
N ILE A 308 12.09 8.34 -15.73
CA ILE A 308 11.42 7.24 -16.46
C ILE A 308 10.92 7.72 -17.83
N ARG A 309 10.26 8.89 -17.90
CA ARG A 309 9.80 9.46 -19.18
C ARG A 309 10.96 9.73 -20.13
N ASN A 310 12.08 10.26 -19.63
CA ASN A 310 13.26 10.56 -20.43
C ASN A 310 13.93 9.27 -20.94
N ALA A 311 14.03 8.24 -20.10
CA ALA A 311 14.51 6.93 -20.52
C ALA A 311 13.61 6.31 -21.63
N LEU A 312 12.29 6.46 -21.52
CA LEU A 312 11.36 5.97 -22.55
C LEU A 312 11.42 6.79 -23.84
N LYS A 313 11.59 8.11 -23.76
CA LYS A 313 11.83 8.97 -24.93
C LYS A 313 13.10 8.56 -25.67
N LEU A 314 14.17 8.27 -24.93
CA LEU A 314 15.42 7.78 -25.50
C LEU A 314 15.19 6.46 -26.22
N ASN A 315 14.45 5.52 -25.61
CA ASN A 315 14.10 4.25 -26.25
C ASN A 315 13.27 4.44 -27.52
N HIS A 316 12.25 5.31 -27.50
CA HIS A 316 11.44 5.59 -28.70
C HIS A 316 12.28 6.23 -29.81
N SER A 317 13.19 7.15 -29.47
CA SER A 317 14.12 7.75 -30.43
C SER A 317 15.08 6.71 -31.04
N ILE A 318 15.54 5.74 -30.26
CA ILE A 318 16.37 4.62 -30.73
C ILE A 318 15.56 3.73 -31.68
N ILE A 319 14.33 3.36 -31.31
CA ILE A 319 13.44 2.55 -32.15
C ILE A 319 13.16 3.24 -33.49
N ASN A 320 12.83 4.54 -33.48
CA ASN A 320 12.62 5.32 -34.71
C ASN A 320 13.89 5.39 -35.56
N SER A 321 15.06 5.57 -34.94
CA SER A 321 16.34 5.54 -35.66
C SER A 321 16.59 4.20 -36.33
N ILE A 322 16.32 3.09 -35.63
CA ILE A 322 16.44 1.73 -36.18
C ILE A 322 15.46 1.53 -37.34
N ARG A 323 14.22 2.02 -37.22
CA ARG A 323 13.21 1.96 -38.29
C ARG A 323 13.66 2.68 -39.55
N ILE A 324 14.18 3.91 -39.42
CA ILE A 324 14.71 4.68 -40.55
C ILE A 324 15.89 3.94 -41.21
N LEU A 325 16.82 3.40 -40.42
CA LEU A 325 17.94 2.63 -40.94
C LEU A 325 17.47 1.38 -41.71
N ARG A 326 16.46 0.67 -41.22
CA ARG A 326 15.88 -0.51 -41.89
C ARG A 326 15.18 -0.15 -43.20
N ILE A 327 14.39 0.93 -43.24
CA ILE A 327 13.77 1.43 -44.48
C ILE A 327 14.84 1.76 -45.52
N ASN A 328 15.91 2.45 -45.12
CA ASN A 328 17.01 2.80 -46.01
C ASN A 328 17.74 1.56 -46.55
N LEU A 329 17.94 0.52 -45.73
CA LEU A 329 18.52 -0.75 -46.15
C LEU A 329 17.61 -1.49 -47.15
N ASN A 330 16.31 -1.55 -46.90
CA ASN A 330 15.35 -2.20 -47.80
C ASN A 330 15.27 -1.47 -49.15
N ASN A 331 15.25 -0.14 -49.15
CA ASN A 331 15.26 0.66 -50.37
C ASN A 331 16.56 0.44 -51.18
N LYS A 332 17.70 0.33 -50.51
CA LYS A 332 18.99 0.03 -51.17
C LYS A 332 19.00 -1.36 -51.79
N ASN A 333 18.41 -2.36 -51.13
CA ASN A 333 18.29 -3.71 -51.65
C ASN A 333 17.35 -3.76 -52.87
N ASN A 334 16.20 -3.09 -52.82
CA ASN A 334 15.27 -3.01 -53.95
C ASN A 334 15.93 -2.37 -55.19
N ASN A 335 16.63 -1.25 -55.01
CA ASN A 335 17.37 -0.61 -56.10
C ASN A 335 18.47 -1.52 -56.67
N THR A 336 19.09 -2.38 -55.85
CA THR A 336 20.11 -3.32 -56.31
C THR A 336 19.49 -4.45 -57.14
N ILE A 337 18.32 -4.95 -56.73
CA ILE A 337 17.57 -5.98 -57.45
C ILE A 337 17.09 -5.43 -58.81
N GLU A 338 16.50 -4.23 -58.85
CA GLU A 338 16.07 -3.59 -60.10
C GLU A 338 17.23 -3.37 -61.07
N ASN A 339 18.38 -2.89 -60.57
CA ASN A 339 19.58 -2.71 -61.39
C ASN A 339 20.13 -4.04 -61.94
N ASN A 340 20.09 -5.11 -61.15
CA ASN A 340 20.50 -6.44 -61.61
C ASN A 340 19.53 -7.00 -62.66
N TYR A 341 18.23 -6.82 -62.46
CA TYR A 341 17.20 -7.22 -63.43
C TYR A 341 17.38 -6.49 -64.77
N HIS A 342 17.64 -5.17 -64.75
CA HIS A 342 17.93 -4.39 -65.95
C HIS A 342 19.21 -4.84 -66.66
N LYS A 343 20.28 -5.18 -65.92
CA LYS A 343 21.51 -5.72 -66.52
C LYS A 343 21.28 -7.06 -67.21
N MET A 344 20.52 -7.96 -66.60
CA MET A 344 20.18 -9.25 -67.21
C MET A 344 19.35 -9.08 -68.50
N LYS A 345 18.37 -8.17 -68.49
CA LYS A 345 17.55 -7.87 -69.67
C LYS A 345 18.35 -7.28 -70.83
N ASN A 346 19.34 -6.45 -70.54
CA ASN A 346 20.23 -5.88 -71.56
C ASN A 346 21.19 -6.91 -72.18
N HIS A 347 21.66 -7.91 -71.41
CA HIS A 347 22.48 -8.99 -71.96
C HIS A 347 21.70 -9.93 -72.89
N GLN A 348 20.39 -10.13 -72.65
CA GLN A 348 19.54 -10.88 -73.58
C GLN A 348 19.37 -10.18 -74.94
N HIS A 349 19.42 -8.85 -75.00
CA HIS A 349 19.31 -8.11 -76.26
C HIS A 349 20.61 -8.01 -77.06
N GLN A 350 21.78 -8.04 -76.42
CA GLN A 350 23.08 -7.99 -77.11
C GLN A 350 23.54 -9.33 -77.68
N SER A 351 22.80 -10.42 -77.41
CA SER A 351 23.12 -11.78 -77.87
C SER A 351 22.36 -12.20 -79.13
N ARG A 352 21.61 -11.28 -79.76
CA ARG A 352 21.02 -11.51 -81.09
C ARG A 352 21.96 -10.94 -82.16
N PRO A 353 22.48 -11.76 -83.08
CA PRO A 353 23.34 -11.31 -84.18
C PRO A 353 22.63 -10.36 -85.14
#